data_AF-A0A1X7V9J9-F1
#
_entry.id   AF-A0A1X7V9J9-F1
#
_cell.length_a   1.000
_cell.length_b   1.000
_cell.length_c   1.000
_cell.angle_alpha   90.00
_cell.angle_beta   90.00
_cell.angle_gamma   90.00
#
_symmetry.space_group_name_H-M   'P 1'
#
loop_
_entity.id
_entity.type
_entity.pdbx_description
1 polymer ?
#
loop_
_entity_poly.entity_id
_entity_poly.type
_entity_poly.pdbx_seq_one_letter_code
_entity_poly.pdbx_strand_id
1 'polypeptide(L)' 'MSTKRLTFESLSDIKKEGCNAEFHAAIEFLSPMKKSNTGREYYHGKVTDRGSSFRIAAFVSKI' A
#
# COMPACT_ATOMS: atom_id res chain seq x y z
N MET A 1 -17.39 -7.99 25.92
CA MET A 1 -17.13 -8.16 24.47
C MET A 1 -15.62 -8.17 24.27
N SER A 2 -15.05 -9.23 23.71
CA SER A 2 -13.61 -9.34 23.45
C SER A 2 -13.29 -8.60 22.16
N THR A 3 -12.68 -7.42 22.26
CA THR A 3 -12.15 -6.70 21.10
C THR A 3 -10.97 -7.51 20.55
N LYS A 4 -11.20 -8.34 19.52
CA LYS A 4 -10.10 -8.98 18.78
C LYS A 4 -9.23 -7.86 18.22
N ARG A 5 -8.03 -7.69 18.80
CA ARG A 5 -6.99 -6.83 18.24
C ARG A 5 -6.63 -7.41 16.88
N LEU A 6 -7.01 -6.74 15.80
CA LEU A 6 -6.50 -7.03 14.47
C LEU A 6 -5.00 -6.69 14.49
N THR A 7 -4.16 -7.70 14.35
CA THR A 7 -2.72 -7.54 14.21
C THR A 7 -2.43 -7.43 12.72
N PHE A 8 -2.20 -6.21 12.24
CA PHE A 8 -1.73 -5.96 10.89
C PHE A 8 -0.23 -6.19 10.80
N GLU A 9 0.24 -6.75 9.69
CA GLU A 9 1.65 -6.95 9.43
C GLU A 9 2.32 -5.59 9.15
N SER A 10 3.56 -5.42 9.63
CA SER A 10 4.35 -4.27 9.21
C SER A 10 4.88 -4.49 7.81
N LEU A 11 4.91 -3.43 7.01
CA LEU A 11 5.46 -3.50 5.65
C LEU A 11 6.94 -3.96 5.65
N SER A 12 7.68 -3.71 6.73
CA SER A 12 9.07 -4.16 6.87
C SER A 12 9.23 -5.67 6.99
N ASP A 13 8.17 -6.35 7.42
CA ASP A 13 8.14 -7.79 7.69
C ASP A 13 7.80 -8.58 6.41
N ILE A 14 7.34 -7.90 5.36
CA ILE A 14 7.05 -8.49 4.05
C ILE A 14 8.38 -8.77 3.33
N LYS A 15 8.87 -10.01 3.46
CA LYS A 15 10.14 -10.46 2.83
C LYS A 15 9.96 -11.19 1.50
N LYS A 16 8.74 -11.64 1.17
CA LYS A 16 8.47 -12.39 -0.05
C LYS A 16 7.93 -11.48 -1.14
N GLU A 17 8.48 -11.60 -2.34
CA GLU A 17 7.85 -11.06 -3.54
C GLU A 17 6.59 -11.86 -3.87
N GLY A 18 5.53 -11.17 -4.30
CA GLY A 18 4.29 -11.81 -4.76
C GLY A 18 3.35 -12.33 -3.66
N CYS A 19 3.40 -11.78 -2.44
CA CYS A 19 2.42 -12.09 -1.39
C CYS A 19 1.29 -11.05 -1.32
N ASN A 20 0.14 -11.49 -0.78
CA ASN A 20 -0.92 -10.59 -0.33
C ASN A 20 -0.67 -10.22 1.13
N ALA A 21 -0.84 -8.95 1.50
CA ALA A 21 -0.67 -8.47 2.86
C ALA A 21 -1.71 -7.41 3.20
N GLU A 22 -2.12 -7.38 4.47
CA GLU A 22 -2.95 -6.32 5.05
C GLU A 22 -2.11 -5.52 6.05
N PHE A 23 -1.99 -4.21 5.82
CA PHE A 23 -1.13 -3.32 6.59
C PHE A 23 -1.78 -1.94 6.80
N HIS A 24 -1.32 -1.22 7.82
CA HIS A 24 -1.63 0.19 8.02
C HIS A 24 -0.41 1.04 7.69
N ALA A 25 -0.59 2.11 6.93
CA ALA A 25 0.48 3.04 6.63
C ALA A 25 -0.08 4.46 6.44
N ALA A 26 0.74 5.47 6.73
CA ALA A 26 0.46 6.85 6.38
C ALA A 26 0.94 7.13 4.95
N ILE A 27 0.17 7.88 4.16
CA ILE A 27 0.62 8.34 2.83
C ILE A 27 1.51 9.56 3.03
N GLU A 28 2.79 9.47 2.66
CA GLU A 28 3.70 10.62 2.66
C GLU A 28 3.60 11.44 1.38
N PHE A 29 3.43 10.74 0.25
CA PHE A 29 3.39 11.35 -1.07
C PHE A 29 2.51 10.52 -1.98
N LEU A 30 1.75 11.22 -2.83
CA LEU A 30 1.00 10.64 -3.92
C LEU A 30 1.19 11.51 -5.16
N SER A 31 1.57 10.92 -6.28
CA SER A 31 1.67 11.62 -7.55
C SER A 31 0.29 12.01 -8.08
N PRO A 32 0.17 12.91 -9.07
CA PRO A 32 -1.00 12.96 -9.93
C PRO A 32 -1.30 11.59 -10.55
N MET A 33 -2.54 11.39 -10.98
CA MET A 33 -2.97 10.16 -11.66
C MET A 33 -2.18 9.94 -12.95
N LYS A 34 -1.76 8.70 -13.18
CA LYS A 34 -1.03 8.25 -14.37
C LYS A 34 -1.80 7.13 -15.06
N LYS A 35 -1.45 6.86 -16.31
CA LYS A 35 -2.02 5.77 -17.10
C LYS A 35 -0.92 4.77 -17.48
N SER A 36 -1.16 3.48 -17.23
CA SER A 36 -0.23 2.41 -17.60
C SER A 36 -0.32 2.10 -19.10
N ASN A 37 0.64 1.33 -19.61
CA ASN A 37 0.61 0.84 -21.00
C ASN A 37 -0.62 -0.03 -21.30
N THR A 38 -1.22 -0.65 -20.28
CA THR A 38 -2.46 -1.42 -20.40
C THR A 38 -3.71 -0.55 -20.24
N GLY A 39 -3.56 0.77 -20.21
CA GLY A 39 -4.65 1.74 -20.05
C GLY A 39 -5.22 1.86 -18.64
N ARG A 40 -4.62 1.21 -17.63
CA ARG A 40 -5.10 1.28 -16.23
C ARG A 40 -4.60 2.54 -15.56
N GLU A 41 -5.50 3.23 -14.87
CA GLU A 41 -5.15 4.42 -14.09
C GLU A 41 -4.54 4.01 -12.75
N TYR A 42 -3.47 4.69 -12.36
CA TYR A 42 -2.77 4.42 -11.11
C TYR A 42 -2.09 5.67 -10.56
N TYR A 43 -1.75 5.62 -9.28
CA TYR A 43 -0.93 6.60 -8.60
C TYR A 43 0.40 5.95 -8.18
N HIS A 44 1.51 6.67 -8.31
CA HIS A 44 2.73 6.31 -7.59
C HIS A 44 2.77 7.06 -6.28
N GLY A 45 3.17 6.39 -5.22
CA GLY A 45 3.22 7.00 -3.91
C GLY A 45 4.38 6.51 -3.06
N LYS A 46 4.52 7.18 -1.93
CA LYS A 46 5.37 6.75 -0.83
C LYS A 46 4.48 6.67 0.41
N VAL A 47 4.53 5.53 1.09
CA VAL A 47 3.83 5.31 2.36
C VAL A 47 4.84 5.03 3.45
N THR A 48 4.49 5.34 4.69
CA THR A 48 5.32 5.07 5.85
C THR A 48 4.56 4.30 6.89
N ASP A 49 5.19 3.26 7.40
CA ASP A 49 4.73 2.40 8.48
C ASP A 49 5.85 2.29 9.53
N ARG A 50 5.56 2.69 10.78
CA ARG A 50 6.46 2.59 11.94
C ARG A 50 7.91 3.03 11.69
N GLY A 51 8.10 4.08 10.90
CA GLY A 51 9.43 4.64 10.58
C GLY A 51 10.12 4.04 9.37
N SER A 52 9.53 3.05 8.72
CA SER A 52 9.98 2.52 7.43
C SER A 52 9.13 3.09 6.30
N SER A 53 9.76 3.50 5.20
CA SER A 53 9.07 4.03 4.04
C SER A 53 9.12 3.09 2.83
N PHE A 54 8.01 2.99 2.12
CA PHE A 54 7.83 2.09 0.99
C PHE A 54 7.26 2.85 -0.21
N ARG A 55 7.69 2.46 -1.42
CA ARG A 55 7.08 2.96 -2.65
C ARG A 55 5.90 2.07 -3.02
N ILE A 56 4.80 2.70 -3.45
CA ILE A 56 3.59 2.00 -3.86
C ILE A 56 3.14 2.40 -5.26
N ALA A 57 2.46 1.49 -5.93
CA ALA A 57 1.63 1.76 -7.10
C ALA A 57 0.18 1.37 -6.77
N ALA A 58 -0.70 2.37 -6.63
CA ALA A 58 -2.10 2.17 -6.31
C ALA A 58 -2.94 2.25 -7.58
N PHE A 59 -3.44 1.12 -8.07
CA PHE A 59 -4.31 1.07 -9.24
C PHE A 59 -5.75 1.44 -8.87
N VAL A 60 -6.37 2.28 -9.68
CA VAL A 60 -7.78 2.65 -9.53
C VAL A 60 -8.63 1.46 -9.93
N SER A 61 -9.36 0.88 -8.98
CA SER A 61 -10.42 -0.07 -9.28
C SER A 61 -11.70 0.70 -9.62
N LYS A 62 -12.39 0.32 -10.70
CA LYS A 62 -13.77 0.76 -10.92
C LYS A 62 -14.63 -0.04 -9.95
N ILE A 63 -15.14 0.64 -8.92
CA ILE A 63 -16.21 0.11 -8.06
C ILE A 63 -17.51 0.12 -8.86
#